data_AF-A0A553P9Z1-F1
#
_entry.id   AF-A0A553P9Z1-F1
#
_cell.length_a   1.000
_cell.length_b   1.000
_cell.length_c   1.000
_cell.angle_alpha   90.00
_cell.angle_beta   90.00
_cell.angle_gamma   90.00
#
_symmetry.space_group_name_H-M   'P 1'
#
loop_
_entity.id
_entity.type
_entity.pdbx_description
1 polymer ?
#
loop_
_entity_poly.entity_id
_entity_poly.type
_entity_poly.pdbx_seq_one_letter_code
_entity_poly.pdbx_strand_id
1 'polypeptide(L)'
;MARDWVSDTPPRDAFPRNPGTVEDLHKQCLSLFPMFFEGAKVLVNKGLNNNFQVSHTMTLSSQQPSGYRFGATYVGSTMLSPTEAYPLLLADMDPSGNLNANIIHALSHRIRVKCLAQIQQSKWQSAQITTDYKGDLYTASLTLGNPDLINGTGVMVLHYLRAITRNLSLGSELAYQASPQLPGGHVAVLALAANSAVIVPVNQVVVSSEFLQ
;
A
#
# COMPACT_ATOMS: atom_id res chain seq x y z
N MET A 1 -37.24 -22.19 23.09
CA MET A 1 -36.41 -22.30 21.87
C MET A 1 -35.92 -20.90 21.53
N ALA A 2 -34.96 -20.39 22.29
CA ALA A 2 -34.40 -19.05 22.16
C ALA A 2 -33.10 -19.17 21.36
N ARG A 3 -32.98 -18.37 20.29
CA ARG A 3 -31.80 -18.33 19.41
C ARG A 3 -30.81 -17.36 20.06
N ASP A 4 -29.70 -17.89 20.56
CA ASP A 4 -28.58 -17.09 21.05
C ASP A 4 -27.94 -16.36 19.87
N TRP A 5 -28.09 -15.04 19.87
CA TRP A 5 -27.33 -14.14 19.03
C TRP A 5 -25.92 -14.04 19.64
N VAL A 6 -25.04 -14.97 19.24
CA VAL A 6 -23.62 -14.84 19.50
C VAL A 6 -23.15 -13.58 18.79
N SER A 7 -22.96 -12.52 19.57
CA SER A 7 -22.31 -11.30 19.15
C SER A 7 -20.92 -11.65 18.63
N ASP A 8 -20.68 -11.48 17.34
CA ASP A 8 -19.36 -11.50 16.70
C ASP A 8 -18.54 -10.27 17.12
N THR A 9 -18.45 -10.01 18.43
CA THR A 9 -17.47 -9.09 18.98
C THR A 9 -16.12 -9.83 19.00
N PRO A 10 -15.11 -9.36 18.25
CA PRO A 10 -13.79 -9.98 18.29
C PRO A 10 -13.26 -10.00 19.74
N PRO A 11 -12.51 -11.04 20.15
CA PRO A 11 -12.13 -11.27 21.54
C PRO A 11 -11.49 -10.05 22.20
N ARG A 12 -11.98 -9.69 23.40
CA ARG A 12 -11.63 -8.46 24.15
C ARG A 12 -10.26 -8.48 24.86
N ASP A 13 -9.47 -9.54 24.70
CA ASP A 13 -8.30 -9.80 25.56
C ASP A 13 -6.92 -9.83 24.87
N ALA A 14 -6.78 -9.34 23.63
CA ALA A 14 -5.46 -9.23 22.98
C ALA A 14 -5.01 -7.77 22.81
N PHE A 15 -4.31 -7.23 23.80
CA PHE A 15 -3.41 -6.09 23.58
C PHE A 15 -1.95 -6.55 23.56
N PRO A 16 -1.11 -6.06 22.63
CA PRO A 16 -1.36 -5.07 21.58
C PRO A 16 -1.49 -5.72 20.20
N ARG A 17 -2.57 -5.40 19.49
CA ARG A 17 -2.69 -5.69 18.05
C ARG A 17 -1.82 -4.66 17.32
N ASN A 18 -0.81 -5.10 16.58
CA ASN A 18 0.04 -4.22 15.80
C ASN A 18 -0.86 -3.25 14.99
N PRO A 19 -0.66 -1.91 15.10
CA PRO A 19 -1.52 -0.91 14.46
C PRO A 19 -1.48 -0.94 12.92
N GLY A 20 -0.60 -1.74 12.32
CA GLY A 20 -0.40 -1.82 10.87
C GLY A 20 0.61 -0.78 10.38
N THR A 21 0.72 -0.64 9.06
CA THR A 21 1.50 0.45 8.45
C THR A 21 0.61 1.68 8.26
N VAL A 22 1.22 2.87 8.17
CA VAL A 22 0.49 4.11 7.83
C VAL A 22 -0.23 3.98 6.48
N GLU A 23 0.38 3.26 5.54
CA GLU A 23 -0.21 2.92 4.24
C GLU A 23 -1.53 2.15 4.38
N ASP A 24 -1.62 1.21 5.33
CA ASP A 24 -2.83 0.42 5.54
C ASP A 24 -3.96 1.30 6.12
N LEU A 25 -3.63 2.27 6.97
CA LEU A 25 -4.60 3.27 7.47
C LEU A 25 -5.12 4.16 6.34
N HIS A 26 -4.22 4.67 5.49
CA HIS A 26 -4.61 5.46 4.32
C HIS A 26 -5.43 4.63 3.33
N LYS A 27 -5.09 3.36 3.09
CA LYS A 27 -5.88 2.47 2.23
C LYS A 27 -7.29 2.24 2.76
N GLN A 28 -7.46 2.08 4.07
CA GLN A 28 -8.80 1.94 4.66
C GLN A 28 -9.64 3.19 4.44
N CYS A 29 -9.05 4.37 4.64
CA CYS A 29 -9.73 5.64 4.35
C CYS A 29 -10.07 5.77 2.85
N LEU A 30 -9.11 5.46 1.97
CA LEU A 30 -9.30 5.53 0.53
C LEU A 30 -10.34 4.53 0.01
N SER A 31 -10.50 3.37 0.67
CA SER A 31 -11.47 2.34 0.27
C SER A 31 -12.93 2.77 0.41
N LEU A 32 -13.20 3.83 1.19
CA LEU A 32 -14.54 4.40 1.34
C LEU A 32 -14.95 5.23 0.12
N PHE A 33 -13.98 5.75 -0.63
CA PHE A 33 -14.27 6.56 -1.80
C PHE A 33 -14.64 5.65 -2.98
N PRO A 34 -15.78 5.89 -3.65
CA PRO A 34 -16.16 5.13 -4.82
C PRO A 34 -15.15 5.38 -5.95
N MET A 35 -14.74 4.30 -6.63
CA MET A 35 -13.96 4.42 -7.86
C MET A 35 -14.90 4.80 -9.00
N PHE A 36 -14.82 6.04 -9.46
CA PHE A 36 -15.49 6.47 -10.69
C PHE A 36 -14.76 5.86 -11.89
N PHE A 37 -15.51 5.21 -12.78
CA PHE A 37 -15.01 4.78 -14.07
C PHE A 37 -15.92 5.32 -15.17
N GLU A 38 -15.32 5.64 -16.32
CA GLU A 38 -16.04 6.13 -17.49
C GLU A 38 -15.89 5.13 -18.64
N GLY A 39 -16.99 4.88 -19.35
CA GLY A 39 -17.04 3.92 -20.45
C GLY A 39 -17.21 2.49 -19.97
N ALA A 40 -16.47 1.55 -20.56
CA ALA A 40 -16.57 0.13 -20.28
C ALA A 40 -15.20 -0.45 -19.91
N LYS A 41 -15.13 -1.18 -18.79
CA LYS A 41 -13.93 -1.91 -18.38
C LYS A 41 -14.24 -3.40 -18.32
N VAL A 42 -13.60 -4.17 -19.17
CA VAL A 42 -13.69 -5.63 -19.19
C VAL A 42 -12.45 -6.19 -18.51
N LEU A 43 -12.65 -7.01 -17.47
CA LEU A 43 -11.58 -7.68 -16.74
C LEU A 43 -11.79 -9.19 -16.84
N VAL A 44 -10.86 -9.89 -17.47
CA VAL A 44 -10.86 -11.35 -17.56
C VAL A 44 -9.68 -11.89 -16.78
N ASN A 45 -9.96 -12.46 -15.61
CA ASN A 45 -8.95 -13.11 -14.77
C ASN A 45 -9.06 -14.63 -14.92
N LYS A 46 -7.97 -15.25 -15.37
CA LYS A 46 -7.87 -16.69 -15.53
C LYS A 46 -6.75 -17.24 -14.65
N GLY A 47 -7.11 -17.99 -13.61
CA GLY A 47 -6.16 -18.79 -12.86
C GLY A 47 -5.70 -19.98 -13.69
N LEU A 48 -4.40 -20.10 -13.96
CA LEU A 48 -3.84 -21.29 -14.60
C LEU A 48 -3.52 -22.37 -13.55
N ASN A 49 -3.10 -21.94 -12.36
CA ASN A 49 -2.93 -22.79 -11.19
C ASN A 49 -3.24 -21.98 -9.91
N ASN A 50 -3.16 -22.61 -8.73
CA ASN A 50 -3.45 -21.95 -7.45
C ASN A 50 -2.50 -20.77 -7.14
N ASN A 51 -1.31 -20.80 -7.72
CA ASN A 51 -0.21 -19.87 -7.48
C ASN A 51 -0.01 -18.87 -8.64
N PHE A 52 -0.74 -18.99 -9.75
CA PHE A 52 -0.48 -18.23 -10.97
C PHE A 52 -1.79 -17.88 -11.67
N GLN A 53 -2.03 -16.59 -11.76
CA GLN A 53 -3.21 -16.00 -12.36
C GLN A 53 -2.78 -15.02 -13.44
N VAL A 54 -3.52 -15.04 -14.53
CA VAL A 54 -3.34 -14.13 -15.66
C VAL A 54 -4.56 -13.25 -15.75
N SER A 55 -4.39 -11.95 -15.94
CA SER A 55 -5.45 -10.98 -16.07
C SER A 55 -5.36 -10.25 -17.41
N HIS A 56 -6.51 -10.07 -18.06
CA HIS A 56 -6.65 -9.28 -19.27
C HIS A 56 -7.62 -8.16 -18.96
N THR A 57 -7.13 -6.93 -18.96
CA THR A 57 -7.95 -5.74 -18.72
C THR A 57 -8.09 -4.96 -20.02
N MET A 58 -9.31 -4.77 -20.49
CA MET A 58 -9.63 -3.88 -21.60
C MET A 58 -10.42 -2.70 -21.05
N THR A 59 -9.88 -1.50 -21.16
CA THR A 59 -10.57 -0.28 -20.77
C THR A 59 -10.93 0.49 -22.02
N LEU A 60 -12.23 0.77 -22.20
CA LEU A 60 -12.77 1.65 -23.22
C LEU A 60 -13.27 2.91 -22.52
N SER A 61 -12.63 4.04 -22.78
CA SER A 61 -12.99 5.35 -22.21
C SER A 61 -12.87 6.41 -23.30
N SER A 62 -13.71 7.47 -23.18
CA SER A 62 -13.65 8.63 -24.07
C SER A 62 -12.64 9.68 -23.61
N GLN A 63 -12.32 9.72 -22.32
CA GLN A 63 -11.38 10.70 -21.73
C GLN A 63 -9.99 10.11 -21.49
N GLN A 64 -9.90 8.84 -21.12
CA GLN A 64 -8.62 8.14 -20.97
C GLN A 64 -8.32 7.29 -22.20
N PRO A 65 -7.04 7.12 -22.58
CA PRO A 65 -6.69 6.30 -23.72
C PRO A 65 -7.22 4.88 -23.52
N SER A 66 -8.11 4.48 -24.44
CA SER A 66 -8.61 3.11 -24.48
C SER A 66 -7.44 2.16 -24.70
N GLY A 67 -7.36 1.12 -23.90
CA GLY A 67 -6.15 0.34 -23.78
C GLY A 67 -6.41 -1.08 -23.32
N TYR A 68 -5.55 -1.96 -23.77
CA TYR A 68 -5.46 -3.32 -23.28
C TYR A 68 -4.26 -3.42 -22.34
N ARG A 69 -4.43 -4.07 -21.19
CA ARG A 69 -3.37 -4.34 -20.22
C ARG A 69 -3.35 -5.83 -19.92
N PHE A 70 -2.20 -6.43 -20.11
CA PHE A 70 -1.95 -7.82 -19.76
C PHE A 70 -1.29 -7.86 -18.38
N GLY A 71 -1.91 -8.53 -17.43
CA GLY A 71 -1.37 -8.72 -16.10
C GLY A 71 -1.06 -10.19 -15.80
N ALA A 72 -0.04 -10.42 -14.99
CA ALA A 72 0.30 -11.69 -14.42
C ALA A 72 0.48 -11.52 -12.91
N THR A 73 -0.07 -12.46 -12.15
CA THR A 73 0.00 -12.51 -10.70
C THR A 73 0.51 -13.88 -10.30
N TYR A 74 1.64 -13.90 -9.60
CA TYR A 74 2.19 -15.11 -8.99
C TYR A 74 2.13 -14.98 -7.47
N VAL A 75 1.58 -15.98 -6.81
CA VAL A 75 1.46 -16.08 -5.36
C VAL A 75 2.25 -17.30 -4.93
N GLY A 76 3.30 -17.12 -4.13
CA GLY A 76 4.10 -18.22 -3.62
C GLY A 76 3.33 -19.14 -2.69
N SER A 77 3.85 -20.35 -2.48
CA SER A 77 3.24 -21.37 -1.62
C SER A 77 3.54 -21.17 -0.13
N THR A 78 4.49 -20.30 0.22
CA THR A 78 4.90 -20.08 1.61
C THR A 78 3.92 -19.13 2.29
N MET A 79 2.99 -19.68 3.06
CA MET A 79 2.06 -18.92 3.89
C MET A 79 2.72 -18.58 5.22
N LEU A 80 3.10 -17.32 5.40
CA LEU A 80 3.60 -16.81 6.69
C LEU A 80 2.46 -16.43 7.64
N SER A 81 1.28 -16.16 7.09
CA SER A 81 0.04 -15.83 7.81
C SER A 81 -1.12 -16.56 7.12
N PRO A 82 -2.17 -16.99 7.85
CA PRO A 82 -3.34 -17.64 7.26
C PRO A 82 -4.04 -16.82 6.16
N THR A 83 -3.74 -15.53 6.06
CA THR A 83 -4.28 -14.59 5.06
C THR A 83 -3.28 -14.11 4.02
N GLU A 84 -1.97 -14.40 4.15
CA GLU A 84 -0.94 -13.83 3.27
C GLU A 84 0.08 -14.88 2.85
N ALA A 85 0.19 -15.08 1.54
CA ALA A 85 1.13 -15.99 0.90
C ALA A 85 2.21 -15.21 0.16
N TYR A 86 3.46 -15.63 0.30
CA TYR A 86 4.63 -14.95 -0.25
C TYR A 86 5.55 -15.92 -1.02
N PRO A 87 6.35 -15.42 -1.98
CA PRO A 87 6.32 -14.07 -2.57
C PRO A 87 5.06 -13.79 -3.40
N LEU A 88 4.60 -12.54 -3.40
CA LEU A 88 3.57 -12.06 -4.31
C LEU A 88 4.24 -11.24 -5.41
N LEU A 89 4.16 -11.71 -6.65
CA LEU A 89 4.64 -10.98 -7.82
C LEU A 89 3.43 -10.55 -8.64
N LEU A 90 3.32 -9.26 -8.89
CA LEU A 90 2.30 -8.67 -9.75
C LEU A 90 3.05 -7.94 -10.85
N ALA A 91 2.69 -8.18 -12.09
CA ALA A 91 3.19 -7.39 -13.19
C ALA A 91 2.07 -7.14 -14.17
N ASP A 92 2.01 -5.94 -14.72
CA ASP A 92 1.12 -5.60 -15.80
C ASP A 92 1.89 -4.87 -16.91
N MET A 93 1.46 -5.08 -18.14
CA MET A 93 2.08 -4.50 -19.33
C MET A 93 1.01 -4.04 -20.31
N ASP A 94 1.24 -2.86 -20.87
CA ASP A 94 0.45 -2.29 -21.94
C ASP A 94 1.18 -2.46 -23.28
N PRO A 95 0.49 -2.63 -24.42
CA PRO A 95 1.09 -2.75 -25.75
C PRO A 95 2.02 -1.60 -26.15
N SER A 96 1.87 -0.43 -25.52
CA SER A 96 2.74 0.74 -25.74
C SER A 96 4.10 0.65 -25.04
N GLY A 97 4.40 -0.47 -24.36
CA GLY A 97 5.66 -0.68 -23.64
C GLY A 97 5.69 -0.05 -22.25
N ASN A 98 4.52 0.22 -21.67
CA ASN A 98 4.41 0.58 -20.25
C ASN A 98 4.33 -0.71 -19.45
N LEU A 99 5.27 -0.91 -18.53
CA LEU A 99 5.31 -2.06 -17.62
C LEU A 99 5.25 -1.53 -16.20
N ASN A 100 4.36 -2.09 -15.39
CA ASN A 100 4.38 -1.95 -13.94
C ASN A 100 4.65 -3.32 -13.31
N ALA A 101 5.65 -3.40 -12.44
CA ALA A 101 5.97 -4.60 -11.69
C ALA A 101 5.96 -4.28 -10.20
N ASN A 102 5.31 -5.11 -9.41
CA ASN A 102 5.20 -5.02 -7.96
C ASN A 102 5.51 -6.38 -7.35
N ILE A 103 6.58 -6.43 -6.57
CA ILE A 103 7.11 -7.62 -5.93
C ILE A 103 7.01 -7.42 -4.44
N ILE A 104 6.23 -8.24 -3.76
CA ILE A 104 6.11 -8.24 -2.31
C ILE A 104 6.67 -9.54 -1.77
N HIS A 105 7.71 -9.43 -0.94
CA HIS A 105 8.37 -10.57 -0.34
C HIS A 105 8.54 -10.36 1.16
N ALA A 106 8.10 -11.34 1.94
CA ALA A 106 8.35 -11.38 3.38
C ALA A 106 9.65 -12.14 3.64
N LEU A 107 10.73 -11.40 3.93
CA LEU A 107 12.03 -11.99 4.29
C LEU A 107 11.97 -12.70 5.65
N SER A 108 11.10 -12.23 6.55
CA SER A 108 10.90 -12.81 7.88
C SER A 108 9.46 -12.56 8.35
N HIS A 109 9.04 -13.18 9.46
CA HIS A 109 7.73 -12.92 10.08
C HIS A 109 7.50 -11.44 10.43
N ARG A 110 8.58 -10.69 10.62
CA ARG A 110 8.56 -9.27 11.00
C ARG A 110 8.97 -8.31 9.89
N ILE A 111 9.61 -8.79 8.83
CA ILE A 111 10.18 -7.91 7.78
C ILE A 111 9.52 -8.24 6.44
N ARG A 112 8.90 -7.23 5.84
CA ARG A 112 8.32 -7.30 4.50
C ARG A 112 8.99 -6.28 3.62
N VAL A 113 9.30 -6.68 2.40
CA VAL A 113 9.88 -5.82 1.38
C VAL A 113 8.91 -5.79 0.21
N LYS A 114 8.58 -4.59 -0.26
CA LYS A 114 7.83 -4.33 -1.48
C LYS A 114 8.77 -3.62 -2.44
N CYS A 115 8.82 -4.06 -3.68
CA CYS A 115 9.59 -3.44 -4.75
C CYS A 115 8.63 -3.13 -5.88
N LEU A 116 8.53 -1.86 -6.25
CA LEU A 116 7.75 -1.37 -7.37
C LEU A 116 8.71 -0.88 -8.45
N ALA A 117 8.57 -1.39 -9.66
CA ALA A 117 9.31 -0.93 -10.82
C ALA A 117 8.33 -0.50 -11.91
N GLN A 118 8.55 0.67 -12.48
CA GLN A 118 7.74 1.20 -13.56
C GLN A 118 8.63 1.61 -14.72
N ILE A 119 8.35 1.02 -15.87
CA ILE A 119 8.98 1.34 -17.15
C ILE A 119 7.89 1.96 -18.01
N GLN A 120 8.17 3.09 -18.65
CA GLN A 120 7.26 3.69 -19.64
C GLN A 120 8.06 3.99 -20.90
N GLN A 121 7.47 3.72 -22.07
CA GLN A 121 8.10 3.98 -23.37
C GLN A 121 9.55 3.44 -23.49
N SER A 122 9.79 2.23 -22.97
CA SER A 122 11.14 1.60 -22.94
C SER A 122 12.21 2.35 -22.13
N LYS A 123 11.81 3.28 -21.25
CA LYS A 123 12.70 3.96 -20.30
C LYS A 123 12.31 3.61 -18.87
N TRP A 124 13.32 3.42 -18.02
CA TRP A 124 13.14 3.31 -16.58
C TRP A 124 12.63 4.64 -16.05
N GLN A 125 11.38 4.65 -15.55
CA GLN A 125 10.72 5.86 -15.06
C GLN A 125 10.83 5.94 -13.54
N SER A 126 10.48 4.85 -12.86
CA SER A 126 10.40 4.85 -11.41
C SER A 126 10.77 3.49 -10.84
N ALA A 127 11.51 3.52 -9.73
CA ALA A 127 11.80 2.35 -8.93
C ALA A 127 11.61 2.72 -7.47
N GLN A 128 10.76 1.99 -6.76
CA GLN A 128 10.49 2.21 -5.35
C GLN A 128 10.72 0.92 -4.58
N ILE A 129 11.39 1.05 -3.44
CA ILE A 129 11.66 -0.07 -2.55
C ILE A 129 11.16 0.34 -1.17
N THR A 130 10.16 -0.38 -0.69
CA THR A 130 9.57 -0.17 0.63
C THR A 130 9.91 -1.35 1.52
N THR A 131 10.48 -1.08 2.68
CA THR A 131 10.79 -2.09 3.71
C THR A 131 9.94 -1.79 4.93
N ASP A 132 8.99 -2.67 5.21
CA ASP A 132 8.14 -2.64 6.39
C ASP A 132 8.69 -3.57 7.47
N TYR A 133 9.00 -3.01 8.62
CA TYR A 133 9.31 -3.73 9.85
C TYR A 133 8.07 -3.71 10.77
N LYS A 134 7.43 -4.87 10.92
CA LYS A 134 6.29 -5.10 11.82
C LYS A 134 6.78 -5.70 13.12
N GLY A 135 6.84 -4.88 14.18
CA GLY A 135 7.03 -5.34 15.55
C GLY A 135 5.70 -5.66 16.24
N ASP A 136 5.77 -6.07 17.51
CA ASP A 136 4.57 -6.43 18.28
C ASP A 136 3.79 -5.18 18.73
N LEU A 137 4.51 -4.07 18.99
CA LEU A 137 3.99 -2.80 19.53
C LEU A 137 4.19 -1.59 18.60
N TYR A 138 5.06 -1.73 17.60
CA TYR A 138 5.43 -0.65 16.68
C TYR A 138 5.62 -1.21 15.27
N THR A 139 5.43 -0.34 14.29
CA THR A 139 5.71 -0.61 12.88
C THR A 139 6.52 0.54 12.32
N ALA A 140 7.65 0.21 11.70
CA ALA A 140 8.48 1.16 10.98
C ALA A 140 8.45 0.80 9.50
N SER A 141 8.28 1.77 8.62
CA SER A 141 8.29 1.58 7.17
C SER A 141 9.30 2.54 6.57
N LEU A 142 10.18 2.04 5.70
CA LEU A 142 11.15 2.85 4.96
C LEU A 142 10.86 2.68 3.47
N THR A 143 10.46 3.76 2.80
CA THR A 143 10.22 3.80 1.36
C THR A 143 11.29 4.62 0.68
N LEU A 144 12.04 4.02 -0.22
CA LEU A 144 13.00 4.68 -1.10
C LEU A 144 12.38 4.75 -2.49
N GLY A 145 12.24 5.95 -3.05
CA GLY A 145 11.72 6.18 -4.39
C GLY A 145 12.76 6.84 -5.27
N ASN A 146 12.91 6.32 -6.49
CA ASN A 146 13.80 6.82 -7.54
C ASN A 146 15.24 7.11 -7.05
N PRO A 147 15.91 6.15 -6.40
CA PRO A 147 17.29 6.36 -5.98
C PRO A 147 18.21 6.40 -7.21
N ASP A 148 18.65 7.60 -7.57
CA ASP A 148 19.70 7.83 -8.56
C ASP A 148 21.00 8.23 -7.85
N LEU A 149 21.86 7.23 -7.66
CA LEU A 149 23.16 7.40 -6.99
C LEU A 149 24.14 8.25 -7.82
N ILE A 150 23.92 8.35 -9.14
CA ILE A 150 24.81 9.07 -10.06
C ILE A 150 24.49 10.57 -10.01
N ASN A 151 23.19 10.90 -10.03
CA ASN A 151 22.74 12.29 -10.00
C ASN A 151 22.44 12.81 -8.57
N GLY A 152 22.59 11.96 -7.55
CA GLY A 152 22.31 12.31 -6.16
C GLY A 152 20.83 12.62 -5.90
N THR A 153 19.93 12.02 -6.68
CA THR A 153 18.49 12.27 -6.58
C THR A 153 17.79 11.09 -5.93
N GLY A 154 16.77 11.36 -5.13
CA GLY A 154 15.96 10.30 -4.54
C GLY A 154 15.01 10.83 -3.49
N VAL A 155 13.94 10.09 -3.27
CA VAL A 155 12.99 10.31 -2.21
C VAL A 155 13.17 9.20 -1.19
N MET A 156 13.21 9.54 0.08
CA MET A 156 13.21 8.63 1.20
C MET A 156 12.08 9.04 2.13
N VAL A 157 11.15 8.14 2.41
CA VAL A 157 10.09 8.36 3.38
C VAL A 157 10.22 7.32 4.48
N LEU A 158 10.31 7.80 5.71
CA LEU A 158 10.35 6.98 6.91
C LEU A 158 9.06 7.19 7.70
N HIS A 159 8.30 6.12 7.88
CA HIS A 159 7.15 6.12 8.76
C HIS A 159 7.47 5.33 10.01
N TYR A 160 7.06 5.84 11.16
CA TYR A 160 7.12 5.13 12.43
C TYR A 160 5.78 5.26 13.13
N LEU A 161 5.14 4.15 13.45
CA LEU A 161 3.85 4.10 14.12
C LEU A 161 3.96 3.21 15.35
N ARG A 162 3.52 3.70 16.51
CA ARG A 162 3.55 2.97 17.78
C ARG A 162 2.19 3.01 18.46
N ALA A 163 1.72 1.86 18.92
CA ALA A 163 0.54 1.78 19.78
C ALA A 163 0.92 2.22 21.20
N ILE A 164 0.29 3.29 21.70
CA ILE A 164 0.54 3.81 23.05
C ILE A 164 -0.57 3.33 24.00
N THR A 165 -1.81 3.40 23.55
CA THR A 165 -2.98 2.96 24.32
C THR A 165 -3.77 1.95 23.52
N ARG A 166 -4.76 1.32 24.17
CA ARG A 166 -5.62 0.32 23.56
C ARG A 166 -6.25 0.80 22.24
N ASN A 167 -6.65 2.05 22.20
CA ASN A 167 -7.38 2.63 21.08
C ASN A 167 -6.61 3.78 20.42
N LEU A 168 -5.35 4.01 20.80
CA LEU A 168 -4.57 5.15 20.33
C LEU A 168 -3.18 4.70 19.86
N SER A 169 -2.91 4.94 18.58
CA SER A 169 -1.58 4.81 17.98
C SER A 169 -1.11 6.18 17.50
N LEU A 170 0.10 6.56 17.88
CA LEU A 170 0.78 7.75 17.38
C LEU A 170 1.89 7.34 16.43
N GLY A 171 2.16 8.19 15.45
CA GLY A 171 3.25 8.00 14.52
C GLY A 171 3.82 9.29 14.01
N SER A 172 4.93 9.16 13.31
CA SER A 172 5.63 10.22 12.63
C SER A 172 5.99 9.77 11.23
N GLU A 173 5.94 10.69 10.30
CA GLU A 173 6.37 10.51 8.92
C GLU A 173 7.45 11.55 8.62
N LEU A 174 8.61 11.07 8.20
CA LEU A 174 9.72 11.90 7.75
C LEU A 174 9.92 11.64 6.27
N ALA A 175 9.57 12.62 5.44
CA ALA A 175 9.84 12.59 4.01
C ALA A 175 11.07 13.44 3.71
N TYR A 176 12.09 12.83 3.14
CA TYR A 176 13.31 13.46 2.70
C TYR A 176 13.44 13.31 1.18
N GLN A 177 13.47 14.42 0.47
CA GLN A 177 13.64 14.43 -0.98
C GLN A 177 14.92 15.20 -1.33
N ALA A 178 15.84 14.52 -1.99
CA ALA A 178 17.02 15.10 -2.60
C ALA A 178 16.80 15.16 -4.12
N SER A 179 16.89 16.35 -4.71
CA SER A 179 16.81 16.51 -6.16
C SER A 179 17.54 17.79 -6.60
N PRO A 180 18.41 17.75 -7.62
CA PRO A 180 19.12 18.91 -8.17
C PRO A 180 18.20 19.99 -8.73
N GLN A 181 16.93 19.64 -9.00
CA GLN A 181 15.90 20.57 -9.47
C GLN A 181 15.26 21.39 -8.32
N LEU A 182 15.55 21.08 -7.06
CA LEU A 182 15.04 21.81 -5.90
C LEU A 182 15.97 22.98 -5.53
N PRO A 183 15.43 24.18 -5.24
CA PRO A 183 16.23 25.29 -4.71
C PRO A 183 16.84 24.90 -3.35
N GLY A 184 18.15 24.67 -3.30
CA GLY A 184 18.85 24.19 -2.09
C GLY A 184 19.11 22.68 -2.02
N GLY A 185 18.72 21.90 -3.05
CA GLY A 185 19.12 20.50 -3.25
C GLY A 185 18.44 19.45 -2.35
N HIS A 186 17.91 19.85 -1.20
CA HIS A 186 17.30 18.96 -0.22
C HIS A 186 16.05 19.57 0.43
N VAL A 187 14.97 18.79 0.52
CA VAL A 187 13.76 19.13 1.27
C VAL A 187 13.49 18.02 2.27
N ALA A 188 13.26 18.41 3.52
CA ALA A 188 12.83 17.50 4.58
C ALA A 188 11.49 17.99 5.13
N VAL A 189 10.51 17.10 5.16
CA VAL A 189 9.18 17.34 5.72
C VAL A 189 8.97 16.33 6.84
N LEU A 190 8.60 16.84 8.02
CA LEU A 190 8.21 16.04 9.16
C LEU A 190 6.71 16.24 9.41
N ALA A 191 5.97 15.14 9.43
CA ALA A 191 4.56 15.11 9.77
C ALA A 191 4.33 14.20 10.99
N LEU A 192 3.34 14.56 11.80
CA LEU A 192 2.88 13.76 12.93
C LEU A 192 1.51 13.18 12.60
N ALA A 193 1.32 11.89 12.84
CA ALA A 193 0.07 11.18 12.60
C ALA A 193 -0.47 10.61 13.92
N ALA A 194 -1.77 10.74 14.15
CA ALA A 194 -2.46 10.12 15.26
C ALA A 194 -3.65 9.35 14.73
N ASN A 195 -3.79 8.09 15.15
CA ASN A 195 -4.96 7.27 14.84
C ASN A 195 -5.62 6.81 16.14
N SER A 196 -6.92 7.11 16.25
CA SER A 196 -7.77 6.73 17.37
C SER A 196 -8.87 5.78 16.90
N ALA A 197 -8.80 4.50 17.29
CA ALA A 197 -9.84 3.52 17.07
C ALA A 197 -10.94 3.64 18.14
N VAL A 198 -11.75 4.70 18.07
CA VAL A 198 -13.01 4.74 18.81
C VAL A 198 -14.03 3.96 18.00
N ILE A 199 -14.63 2.93 18.60
CA ILE A 199 -15.78 2.23 18.01
C ILE A 199 -16.95 3.22 18.06
N VAL A 200 -17.07 4.05 17.03
CA VAL A 200 -18.21 4.94 16.88
C VAL A 200 -19.34 4.12 16.24
N PRO A 201 -20.51 3.98 16.88
CA PRO A 201 -21.67 3.42 16.20
C PRO A 201 -21.97 4.27 14.96
N VAL A 202 -22.24 3.59 13.84
CA VAL A 202 -22.22 3.98 12.41
C VAL A 202 -22.80 5.36 12.00
N ASN A 203 -23.31 6.19 12.90
CA ASN A 203 -23.99 7.43 12.55
C ASN A 203 -23.18 8.73 12.58
N GLN A 204 -21.91 8.79 13.00
CA GLN A 204 -21.12 10.03 12.89
C GLN A 204 -19.63 9.77 12.63
N VAL A 205 -19.20 9.91 11.37
CA VAL A 205 -17.79 10.04 11.01
C VAL A 205 -17.52 11.53 10.77
N VAL A 206 -16.83 12.17 11.72
CA VAL A 206 -16.23 13.49 11.53
C VAL A 206 -14.73 13.26 11.41
N VAL A 207 -14.21 13.32 10.18
CA VAL A 207 -12.77 13.45 9.93
C VAL A 207 -12.47 14.94 9.83
N SER A 208 -11.86 15.50 10.87
CA SER A 208 -11.31 16.85 10.83
C SER A 208 -9.85 16.75 10.39
N SER A 209 -9.57 17.06 9.13
CA SER A 209 -8.21 17.36 8.66
C SER A 209 -8.04 18.88 8.65
N GLU A 210 -7.40 19.44 9.67
CA GLU A 210 -6.90 20.82 9.58
C GLU A 210 -5.50 20.80 8.95
N PHE A 211 -5.44 21.21 7.68
CA PHE A 211 -4.21 21.65 7.04
C PHE A 211 -3.96 23.10 7.46
N LEU A 212 -2.93 23.36 8.26
CA LEU A 212 -2.43 24.73 8.45
C LEU A 212 -1.53 25.09 7.27
N GLN A 213 -1.93 26.16 6.56
CA GLN A 213 -1.16 26.84 5.51
C GLN A 213 0.04 27.58 6.07
#